data_AF-A0AAV9CIR9-F1
#
_entry.id   AF-A0AAV9CIR9-F1
#
_cell.length_a   1.000
_cell.length_b   1.000
_cell.length_c   1.000
_cell.angle_alpha   90.00
_cell.angle_beta   90.00
_cell.angle_gamma   90.00
#
_symmetry.space_group_name_H-M   'P 1'
#
loop_
_entity.id
_entity.type
_entity.pdbx_description
1 polymer ?
#
loop_
_entity_poly.entity_id
_entity_poly.type
_entity_poly.pdbx_seq_one_letter_code
_entity_poly.pdbx_strand_id
1 'polypeptide(L)' 'MLCNSSQVDLDNFDAKAFPKAQDLEFMDCVLEEGEMLYIPPKWWHYVKSLTTSFSVSFWWSSECNTTVS' A
#
# COMPACT_ATOMS: atom_id res chain seq x y z
N MET A 1 -1.90 -2.35 18.47
CA MET A 1 -2.44 -1.43 17.44
C MET A 1 -1.47 -1.45 16.28
N LEU A 2 -1.94 -1.72 15.06
CA LEU A 2 -1.16 -1.53 13.84
C LEU A 2 -0.91 -0.01 13.72
N CYS A 3 0.35 0.40 13.67
CA CYS A 3 0.73 1.82 13.63
C CYS A 3 0.85 2.37 12.19
N ASN A 4 0.66 1.52 11.19
CA ASN A 4 0.89 1.81 9.77
C ASN A 4 -0.29 1.38 8.87
N SER A 5 -1.46 1.12 9.46
CA SER A 5 -2.67 0.79 8.71
C SER A 5 -3.69 1.92 8.87
N SER A 6 -4.39 2.22 7.79
CA SER A 6 -5.45 3.22 7.81
C SER A 6 -6.67 2.69 8.60
N GLN A 7 -7.41 3.60 9.23
CA GLN A 7 -8.72 3.31 9.81
C GLN A 7 -9.85 3.44 8.77
N VAL A 8 -9.55 4.04 7.61
CA VAL A 8 -10.52 4.25 6.54
C VAL A 8 -10.73 2.93 5.81
N ASP A 9 -11.96 2.42 5.86
CA ASP A 9 -12.42 1.35 4.99
C ASP A 9 -12.79 1.96 3.62
N LEU A 10 -12.06 1.58 2.57
CA LEU A 10 -12.30 2.07 1.22
C LEU A 10 -13.44 1.31 0.50
N ASP A 11 -13.79 0.10 0.94
CA ASP A 11 -14.90 -0.68 0.38
C ASP A 11 -16.25 -0.22 0.94
N ASN A 12 -16.26 0.28 2.18
CA ASN A 12 -17.44 0.85 2.84
C ASN A 12 -17.14 2.23 3.46
N PHE A 13 -16.91 3.21 2.58
CA PHE A 13 -16.42 4.52 2.96
C PHE A 13 -17.43 5.37 3.75
N ASP A 14 -17.09 5.73 5.00
CA ASP A 14 -17.85 6.69 5.81
C ASP A 14 -17.28 8.12 5.70
N ALA A 15 -17.91 8.88 4.82
CA ALA A 15 -17.65 10.30 4.57
C ALA A 15 -17.77 11.19 5.83
N LYS A 16 -18.58 10.81 6.82
CA LYS A 16 -18.77 11.62 8.04
C LYS A 16 -17.63 11.40 9.03
N ALA A 17 -17.14 10.17 9.14
CA ALA A 17 -16.02 9.83 9.99
C ALA A 17 -14.69 10.35 9.42
N PHE A 18 -14.52 10.28 8.09
CA PHE A 18 -13.27 10.64 7.41
C PHE A 18 -13.50 11.62 6.25
N PRO A 19 -13.93 12.86 6.52
CA PRO A 19 -14.32 13.80 5.46
C PRO A 19 -13.18 14.12 4.47
N LYS A 20 -11.94 14.19 4.95
CA LYS A 20 -10.75 14.47 4.12
C LYS A 20 -10.40 13.35 3.14
N ALA A 21 -10.93 12.14 3.35
CA ALA A 21 -10.67 11.03 2.45
C ALA A 21 -11.51 11.12 1.15
N GLN A 22 -12.53 11.98 1.10
CA GLN A 22 -13.30 12.25 -0.12
C GLN A 22 -12.46 12.91 -1.22
N ASP A 23 -11.51 13.76 -0.81
CA ASP A 23 -10.67 14.54 -1.72
C ASP A 23 -9.33 13.84 -2.02
N LEU A 24 -9.19 12.55 -1.68
CA LEU A 24 -7.98 11.79 -1.96
C LEU A 24 -7.86 11.50 -3.45
N GLU A 25 -6.74 11.89 -4.03
CA GLU A 25 -6.35 11.44 -5.36
C GLU A 25 -5.68 10.07 -5.25
N PHE A 26 -6.19 9.11 -6.03
CA PHE A 26 -5.63 7.77 -6.14
C PHE A 26 -4.83 7.65 -7.43
N MET A 27 -3.72 6.91 -7.34
CA MET A 27 -3.06 6.33 -8.51
C MET A 27 -3.34 4.83 -8.47
N ASP A 28 -4.15 4.36 -9.42
CA ASP A 28 -4.58 2.97 -9.50
C ASP A 28 -4.00 2.25 -10.72
N CYS A 29 -3.85 0.94 -10.59
CA CYS A 29 -3.49 0.04 -11.68
C CYS A 29 -4.06 -1.35 -11.38
N VAL A 30 -4.35 -2.11 -12.44
CA VAL A 30 -4.62 -3.55 -12.33
C VAL A 30 -3.31 -4.27 -12.60
N LEU A 31 -2.85 -5.06 -11.63
CA LEU A 31 -1.64 -5.87 -11.78
C LEU A 31 -1.99 -7.24 -12.35
N GLU A 32 -1.47 -7.56 -13.53
CA GLU A 32 -1.71 -8.83 -14.22
C GLU A 32 -0.62 -9.89 -13.92
N GLU A 33 -0.86 -11.12 -14.37
CA GLU A 33 0.09 -12.22 -14.22
C GLU A 33 1.41 -11.92 -14.95
N GLY A 34 2.53 -12.12 -14.25
CA GLY A 34 3.87 -11.89 -14.81
C GLY A 34 4.33 -10.44 -14.73
N GLU A 35 3.47 -9.50 -14.34
CA GLU A 35 3.83 -8.12 -14.10
C GLU A 35 4.44 -7.89 -12.71
N MET A 36 5.13 -6.76 -12.56
CA MET A 36 5.74 -6.36 -11.29
C MET A 36 5.38 -4.90 -10.98
N LEU A 37 4.91 -4.68 -9.75
CA LEU A 37 4.66 -3.35 -9.21
C LEU A 37 5.76 -2.97 -8.21
N TYR A 38 6.40 -1.83 -8.41
CA TYR A 38 7.29 -1.22 -7.43
C TYR A 38 6.52 -0.23 -6.56
N ILE A 39 6.52 -0.47 -5.24
CA ILE A 39 5.92 0.44 -4.25
C ILE A 39 7.06 1.15 -3.51
N PRO A 40 7.23 2.47 -3.71
CA PRO A 40 8.31 3.19 -3.03
C PRO A 40 8.12 3.24 -1.50
N PRO A 41 9.22 3.42 -0.73
CA PRO A 41 9.12 3.57 0.71
C PRO A 41 8.18 4.70 1.13
N LYS A 42 7.41 4.46 2.19
CA LYS A 42 6.41 5.38 2.77
C LYS A 42 5.15 5.63 1.93
N TRP A 43 5.00 4.96 0.79
CA TRP A 43 3.78 5.06 -0.01
C TRP A 43 2.65 4.23 0.60
N TRP A 44 1.49 4.87 0.76
CA TRP A 44 0.25 4.18 1.07
C TRP A 44 -0.15 3.33 -0.14
N HIS A 45 -0.54 2.09 0.12
CA HIS A 45 -0.99 1.17 -0.91
C HIS A 45 -2.19 0.39 -0.39
N TYR A 46 -3.24 0.34 -1.22
CA TYR A 46 -4.42 -0.49 -1.01
C TYR A 46 -4.45 -1.54 -2.11
N VAL A 47 -4.54 -2.81 -1.73
CA VAL A 47 -4.50 -3.94 -2.66
C VAL A 47 -5.78 -4.74 -2.49
N LYS A 48 -6.48 -4.98 -3.60
CA LYS A 48 -7.70 -5.78 -3.65
C LYS A 48 -7.59 -6.80 -4.76
N SER A 49 -7.84 -8.07 -4.43
CA SER A 49 -7.95 -9.13 -5.42
C SER A 49 -9.31 -9.05 -6.12
N LEU A 50 -9.31 -8.92 -7.45
CA LEU A 50 -10.53 -8.93 -8.28
C LEU A 50 -11.04 -10.36 -8.55
N THR A 51 -10.15 -11.34 -8.49
CA THR A 51 -10.40 -12.78 -8.64
C THR A 51 -9.53 -13.57 -7.68
N THR A 52 -9.71 -14.88 -7.59
CA THR A 52 -8.77 -15.75 -6.87
C THR A 52 -7.37 -15.64 -7.49
N SER A 53 -6.41 -15.11 -6.74
CA SER A 53 -5.06 -14.85 -7.22
C SER A 53 -4.03 -15.02 -6.09
N PHE A 54 -2.75 -15.04 -6.47
CA PHE A 54 -1.61 -15.11 -5.56
C PHE A 54 -0.52 -14.13 -6.01
N SER A 55 0.14 -13.47 -5.06
CA SER A 55 1.20 -12.51 -5.30
C SER A 55 2.35 -12.71 -4.31
N VAL A 56 3.58 -12.41 -4.75
CA VAL A 56 4.78 -12.42 -3.90
C VAL A 56 5.33 -11.01 -3.77
N SER A 57 5.75 -10.63 -2.57
CA SER A 57 6.36 -9.32 -2.32
C SER A 57 7.78 -9.50 -1.75
N PHE A 58 8.70 -8.71 -2.28
CA PHE A 58 10.08 -8.64 -1.80
C PHE A 58 10.28 -7.33 -1.04
N TRP A 59 10.95 -7.41 0.11
CA TRP A 59 11.21 -6.27 0.98
C TRP A 59 12.71 -6.14 1.16
N TRP A 60 13.26 -4.97 0.85
CA TRP A 60 14.68 -4.67 0.99
C TRP A 60 14.87 -3.65 2.11
N SER A 61 15.76 -3.93 3.06
CA SER A 61 16.19 -2.98 4.09
C SER A 61 17.59 -2.50 3.75
N SER A 62 17.80 -1.19 3.76
CA SER A 62 19.15 -0.62 3.69
C SER A 62 19.81 -0.79 5.06
N GLU A 63 20.52 -1.89 5.29
CA GLU A 63 21.42 -1.99 6.43
C GLU A 63 22.57 -1.00 6.26
N CYS A 64 22.50 0.13 6.96
CA CYS A 64 23.62 1.05 7.06
C CYS A 64 24.64 0.49 8.06
N ASN A 65 25.51 -0.41 7.61
CA ASN A 65 26.70 -0.78 8.38
C ASN A 65 27.74 0.33 8.24
N THR A 66 27.59 1.40 9.04
CA THR A 66 28.68 2.36 9.25
C THR A 66 29.67 1.74 10.22
N THR A 67 30.57 0.88 9.73
CA THR A 67 31.83 0.61 10.43
C THR A 67 32.85 1.62 9.92
N VAL A 68 33.05 2.70 10.68
CA VAL A 68 34.24 3.53 10.51
C VAL A 68 35.37 2.80 11.24
N SER A 69 36.35 2.30 10.48
CA SER A 69 37.68 1.94 10.99
C SER A 69 38.54 3.18 11.17
#